data_AF-A0A1I5WCT5-F1
#
_entry.id   AF-A0A1I5WCT5-F1
#
_cell.length_a   1.000
_cell.length_b   1.000
_cell.length_c   1.000
_cell.angle_alpha   90.00
_cell.angle_beta   90.00
_cell.angle_gamma   90.00
#
_symmetry.space_group_name_H-M   'P 1'
#
loop_
_entity.id
_entity.type
_entity.pdbx_description
1 polymer ?
#
loop_
_entity_poly.entity_id
_entity_poly.type
_entity_poly.pdbx_seq_one_letter_code
_entity_poly.pdbx_strand_id
1 'polypeptide(L)'
;MVGTILSNFWVALIAFTIYFLFSYPFIEGMGIILEACIISFGFFLLTFLARAIISYIISNPQEEIEDIPIADDAGILKSEISPEDYAELVKTMLEEDEKPNTI
;
A
#
# COMPACT_ATOMS: atom_id res chain seq x y z
N MET A 1 1.96 -7.77 3.66
CA MET A 1 0.70 -8.37 4.20
C MET A 1 0.87 -9.14 5.51
N VAL A 2 2.07 -9.54 5.95
CA VAL A 2 2.24 -10.37 7.17
C VAL A 2 1.85 -9.65 8.49
N GLY A 3 1.68 -8.32 8.49
CA GLY A 3 1.19 -7.56 9.64
C GLY A 3 -0.33 -7.33 9.70
N THR A 4 -1.09 -7.63 8.64
CA THR A 4 -2.52 -7.25 8.58
C THR A 4 -3.42 -8.22 9.34
N ILE A 5 -3.13 -9.53 9.26
CA ILE A 5 -3.88 -10.57 9.97
C ILE A 5 -3.66 -10.45 11.49
N LEU A 6 -2.41 -10.24 11.92
CA LEU A 6 -2.08 -10.14 13.34
C LEU A 6 -2.78 -8.94 14.00
N SER A 7 -2.81 -7.79 13.32
CA SER A 7 -3.51 -6.59 13.79
C SER A 7 -5.03 -6.80 13.91
N ASN A 8 -5.66 -7.55 13.00
CA ASN A 8 -7.08 -7.89 13.11
C ASN A 8 -7.34 -8.86 14.27
N PHE A 9 -6.41 -9.79 14.52
CA PHE A 9 -6.46 -10.69 15.68
C PHE A 9 -6.42 -9.93 17.01
N TRP A 10 -5.63 -8.85 17.11
CA TRP A 10 -5.61 -8.01 18.30
C TRP A 10 -6.97 -7.36 18.58
N VAL A 11 -7.63 -6.83 17.56
CA VAL A 11 -8.98 -6.24 17.71
C VAL A 11 -10.00 -7.30 18.14
N ALA A 12 -9.95 -8.48 17.52
CA ALA A 12 -10.80 -9.61 17.88
C ALA A 12 -10.58 -10.06 19.33
N LEU A 13 -9.32 -10.12 19.78
CA LEU A 13 -8.96 -10.52 21.15
C LEU A 13 -9.45 -9.50 22.18
N ILE A 14 -9.38 -8.20 21.87
CA ILE A 14 -9.93 -7.15 22.73
C ILE A 14 -11.45 -7.29 22.82
N ALA A 15 -12.14 -7.46 21.69
CA ALA A 15 -13.61 -7.65 21.67
C ALA A 15 -14.03 -8.89 22.47
N PHE A 16 -13.31 -10.00 22.31
CA PHE A 16 -13.49 -11.22 23.12
C PHE A 16 -13.37 -10.90 24.61
N THR A 17 -12.27 -10.25 25.01
CA THR A 17 -11.95 -9.96 26.41
C THR A 17 -13.02 -9.07 27.04
N ILE A 18 -13.45 -8.02 26.32
CA ILE A 18 -14.52 -7.13 26.74
C ILE A 18 -15.81 -7.93 26.96
N TYR A 19 -16.28 -8.65 25.94
CA TYR A 19 -17.53 -9.40 26.04
C TYR A 19 -17.50 -10.43 27.18
N PHE A 20 -16.38 -11.16 27.30
CA PHE A 20 -16.18 -12.12 28.37
C PHE A 20 -16.27 -11.45 29.76
N LEU A 21 -15.58 -10.34 29.98
CA LEU A 21 -15.64 -9.61 31.26
C LEU A 21 -17.03 -9.06 31.58
N PHE A 22 -17.76 -8.58 30.56
CA PHE A 22 -19.12 -8.05 30.73
C PHE A 22 -20.17 -9.14 31.02
N SER A 23 -19.84 -10.41 30.80
CA SER A 23 -20.75 -11.54 31.03
C SER A 23 -20.76 -12.02 32.50
N TYR A 24 -20.18 -11.24 33.42
CA TYR A 24 -20.26 -11.49 34.86
C TYR A 24 -21.67 -11.18 35.41
N PRO A 25 -22.27 -12.01 36.28
CA PRO A 25 -21.74 -13.25 36.85
C PRO A 25 -21.81 -14.42 35.86
N PHE A 26 -20.74 -15.22 35.82
CA PHE A 26 -20.59 -16.35 34.91
C PHE A 26 -21.51 -17.51 35.30
N ILE A 27 -22.79 -17.44 34.89
CA ILE A 27 -23.80 -18.46 35.16
C ILE A 27 -23.54 -19.71 34.30
N GLU A 28 -23.17 -19.52 33.03
CA GLU A 28 -22.90 -20.60 32.07
C GLU A 28 -21.60 -20.34 31.32
N GLY A 29 -20.47 -20.67 31.95
CA GLY A 29 -19.14 -20.29 31.46
C GLY A 29 -18.82 -20.78 30.04
N MET A 30 -19.25 -21.99 29.66
CA MET A 30 -19.01 -22.51 28.31
C MET A 30 -19.84 -21.81 27.24
N GLY A 31 -21.09 -21.45 27.55
CA GLY A 31 -21.94 -20.65 26.66
C GLY A 31 -21.34 -19.26 26.43
N ILE A 32 -20.91 -18.60 27.49
CA ILE A 32 -20.28 -17.27 27.44
C ILE A 32 -19.01 -17.29 26.58
N ILE A 33 -18.17 -18.32 26.70
CA ILE A 33 -16.96 -18.44 25.87
C ILE A 33 -17.32 -18.61 24.39
N LEU A 34 -18.34 -19.42 24.06
CA LEU A 34 -18.77 -19.61 22.68
C LEU A 34 -19.37 -18.32 22.09
N GLU A 35 -20.20 -17.62 22.84
CA GLU A 35 -20.76 -16.33 22.43
C GLU A 35 -19.66 -15.28 22.23
N ALA A 36 -18.70 -15.21 23.16
CA ALA A 36 -17.53 -14.34 23.05
C ALA A 36 -16.71 -14.65 21.80
N CYS A 37 -16.51 -15.93 21.47
CA CYS A 37 -15.81 -16.37 20.27
C CYS A 37 -16.57 -15.94 18.99
N ILE A 38 -17.89 -16.13 18.95
CA ILE A 38 -18.72 -15.73 17.79
C ILE A 38 -18.64 -14.22 17.58
N ILE A 39 -18.78 -13.43 18.65
CA ILE A 39 -18.69 -11.97 18.59
C ILE A 39 -17.29 -11.53 18.16
N SER A 40 -16.25 -12.11 18.74
CA SER A 40 -14.85 -11.83 18.39
C SER A 40 -14.57 -12.11 16.91
N PHE A 41 -15.08 -13.24 16.38
CA PHE A 41 -14.97 -13.56 14.97
C PHE A 41 -15.73 -12.57 14.08
N GLY A 42 -16.92 -12.12 14.51
CA GLY A 42 -17.66 -11.04 13.85
C GLY A 42 -16.85 -9.74 13.76
N PHE A 43 -16.22 -9.33 14.87
CA PHE A 43 -15.33 -8.17 14.88
C PHE A 43 -14.10 -8.38 14.00
N PHE A 44 -13.51 -9.57 13.99
CA PHE A 44 -12.40 -9.90 13.09
C PHE A 44 -12.77 -9.65 11.62
N LEU A 45 -13.92 -10.17 11.18
CA LEU A 45 -14.43 -9.97 9.83
C LEU A 45 -14.75 -8.50 9.54
N LEU A 46 -15.38 -7.81 10.48
CA LEU A 46 -15.69 -6.38 10.36
C LEU A 46 -14.41 -5.55 10.18
N THR A 47 -13.39 -5.82 10.98
CA THR A 47 -12.10 -5.11 10.91
C THR A 47 -11.39 -5.42 9.59
N PHE A 48 -11.46 -6.68 9.15
CA PHE A 48 -10.94 -7.09 7.84
C PHE A 48 -11.62 -6.32 6.70
N LEU A 49 -12.94 -6.24 6.71
CA LEU A 49 -13.71 -5.53 5.68
C LEU A 49 -13.44 -4.02 5.72
N ALA A 50 -13.49 -3.39 6.90
CA ALA A 50 -13.20 -1.97 7.07
C ALA A 50 -11.80 -1.62 6.52
N ARG A 51 -10.81 -2.47 6.78
CA ARG A 51 -9.46 -2.27 6.28
C ARG A 51 -9.35 -2.49 4.78
N ALA A 52 -10.09 -3.45 4.21
CA ALA A 52 -10.17 -3.63 2.77
C ALA A 52 -10.75 -2.37 2.10
N ILE A 53 -11.79 -1.76 2.69
CA ILE A 53 -12.38 -0.50 2.22
C ILE A 53 -11.36 0.64 2.34
N ILE A 54 -10.69 0.79 3.48
CA ILE A 54 -9.66 1.83 3.67
C ILE A 54 -8.53 1.66 2.65
N SER A 55 -8.05 0.43 2.45
CA SER A 55 -7.03 0.13 1.46
C SER A 55 -7.51 0.47 0.05
N TYR A 56 -8.77 0.15 -0.29
CA TYR A 56 -9.35 0.47 -1.58
C TYR A 56 -9.42 1.98 -1.81
N ILE A 57 -9.86 2.75 -0.82
CA ILE A 57 -9.92 4.22 -0.90
C ILE A 57 -8.52 4.84 -1.07
N ILE A 58 -7.53 4.36 -0.30
CA ILE A 58 -6.15 4.87 -0.38
C ILE A 58 -5.49 4.45 -1.70
N SER A 59 -5.73 3.23 -2.16
CA SER A 59 -5.15 2.67 -3.39
C SER A 59 -5.96 3.00 -4.64
N ASN A 60 -6.87 3.97 -4.58
CA ASN A 60 -7.52 4.56 -5.75
C ASN A 60 -6.85 5.91 -6.07
N PRO A 61 -5.59 5.93 -6.55
CA PRO A 61 -5.10 7.11 -7.26
C PRO A 61 -6.04 7.28 -8.46
N GLN A 62 -6.54 8.48 -8.68
CA GLN A 62 -7.16 8.83 -9.95
C GLN A 62 -6.20 8.35 -11.05
N GLU A 63 -6.61 7.40 -11.89
CA GLU A 63 -5.83 7.16 -13.10
C GLU A 63 -5.83 8.44 -13.92
N GLU A 64 -4.61 8.81 -14.35
CA GLU A 64 -4.19 10.00 -15.10
C GLU A 64 -3.88 11.21 -14.20
N ILE A 65 -2.62 11.60 -13.96
CA ILE A 65 -1.54 11.82 -14.93
C ILE A 65 -0.19 11.43 -14.28
N GLU A 66 0.66 10.73 -15.04
CA GLU A 66 2.12 10.58 -14.86
C GLU A 66 2.68 10.81 -13.45
N ASP A 67 2.87 9.74 -12.69
CA ASP A 67 3.99 9.70 -11.75
C ASP A 67 4.57 8.28 -11.76
N ILE A 68 5.52 8.16 -12.69
CA ILE A 68 6.65 7.25 -12.69
C ILE A 68 7.11 7.03 -11.23
N PRO A 69 7.44 5.79 -10.83
CA PRO A 69 7.96 5.54 -9.49
C PRO A 69 9.21 6.41 -9.27
N ILE A 70 9.13 7.37 -8.33
CA ILE A 70 10.32 7.95 -7.71
C ILE A 70 10.90 6.88 -6.76
N ALA A 71 11.44 5.84 -7.39
CA ALA A 71 12.45 4.96 -6.86
C ALA A 71 13.63 5.09 -7.82
N ASP A 72 14.49 6.07 -7.55
CA ASP A 72 15.88 6.08 -8.03
C ASP A 72 16.04 6.08 -9.58
N ASP A 73 15.38 7.01 -10.28
CA ASP A 73 15.53 7.17 -11.74
C ASP A 73 16.76 8.01 -12.15
N ALA A 74 17.91 7.74 -11.52
CA ALA A 74 19.21 8.07 -12.11
C ALA A 74 19.76 6.89 -12.95
N GLY A 75 19.02 5.77 -13.01
CA GLY A 75 19.47 4.51 -13.61
C GLY A 75 18.75 4.07 -14.89
N ILE A 76 17.51 4.50 -15.16
CA ILE A 76 16.69 3.90 -16.25
C ILE A 76 16.82 4.66 -17.57
N LEU A 77 17.15 5.96 -17.55
CA LEU A 77 17.40 6.73 -18.78
C LEU A 77 18.61 6.26 -19.62
N LYS A 78 19.39 5.28 -19.14
CA LYS A 78 20.50 4.68 -19.92
C LYS A 78 20.11 3.50 -20.80
N SER A 79 18.92 2.91 -20.64
CA SER A 79 18.64 1.60 -21.27
C SER A 79 17.84 1.65 -22.58
N GLU A 80 17.27 2.79 -22.96
CA GLU A 80 16.40 2.86 -24.15
C GLU A 80 16.97 3.69 -25.31
N ILE A 81 18.13 4.31 -25.12
CA ILE A 81 18.85 5.05 -26.17
C ILE A 81 20.13 4.26 -26.45
N SER A 82 20.35 3.83 -27.70
CA SER A 82 21.64 3.22 -28.06
C SER A 82 22.74 4.23 -27.76
N PRO A 83 23.89 3.84 -27.19
CA PRO A 83 25.00 4.76 -26.92
C PRO A 83 25.40 5.58 -28.15
N GLU A 84 25.22 5.01 -29.35
CA GLU A 84 25.42 5.67 -30.64
C GLU A 84 24.46 6.86 -30.86
N ASP A 85 23.16 6.70 -30.57
CA ASP A 85 22.15 7.75 -30.77
C ASP A 85 22.37 8.94 -29.81
N TYR A 86 22.80 8.66 -28.59
CA TYR A 86 23.15 9.70 -27.62
C TYR A 86 24.42 10.45 -28.03
N ALA A 87 25.43 9.74 -28.56
CA ALA A 87 26.66 10.35 -29.06
C ALA A 87 26.41 11.23 -30.28
N GLU A 88 25.52 10.81 -31.19
CA GLU A 88 25.14 11.59 -32.37
C GLU A 88 24.38 12.87 -31.95
N LEU A 89 23.43 12.77 -31.02
CA LEU A 89 22.72 13.95 -30.49
C LEU A 89 23.69 14.97 -29.85
N VAL A 90 24.60 14.52 -28.98
CA VAL A 90 25.60 15.41 -28.36
C VAL A 90 26.51 16.04 -29.41
N LYS A 91 26.91 15.29 -30.43
CA LYS A 91 27.72 15.80 -31.53
C LYS A 91 26.97 16.89 -32.33
N THR A 92 25.69 16.68 -32.62
CA THR A 92 24.88 17.70 -33.32
C THR A 92 24.72 18.98 -32.50
N MET A 93 24.53 18.89 -31.18
CA MET A 93 24.46 20.09 -30.33
C MET A 93 25.79 20.84 -30.27
N LEU A 94 26.93 20.14 -30.25
CA LEU A 94 28.25 20.76 -30.25
C LEU A 94 28.59 21.42 -31.60
N GLU A 95 28.19 20.82 -32.72
CA GLU A 95 28.39 21.39 -34.06
C GLU A 95 27.48 22.60 -34.34
N GLU A 96 26.31 22.66 -33.69
CA GLU A 96 25.37 23.78 -33.80
C GLU A 96 25.88 25.02 -33.03
N ASP A 97 26.53 24.82 -31.88
CA ASP A 97 27.21 25.88 -31.11
C ASP A 97 28.50 26.39 -31.80
N GLU A 98 29.10 25.60 -32.70
CA GLU A 98 30.35 25.94 -33.37
C GLU A 98 30.14 26.66 -34.72
N LYS A 99 28.90 26.77 -35.22
CA LYS A 99 28.61 27.62 -36.39
C LYS A 99 28.34 29.06 -35.92
N PRO A 100 29.29 29.99 -36.09
CA PRO A 100 29.02 31.39 -35.81
C PRO A 100 27.91 31.84 -36.76
N ASN A 101 26.90 32.51 -36.21
CA ASN A 101 25.92 33.28 -36.98
C ASN A 101 26.65 34.20 -37.97
N THR A 102 26.80 33.77 -39.22
CA THR A 102 27.09 34.66 -40.34
C THR A 102 25.75 35.17 -40.86
N ILE A 103 25.33 36.29 -40.29
CA ILE A 103 24.48 37.28 -40.98
C ILE A 103 25.41 38.14 -41.83
#